data_AF-A0A448J8C5-F1
#
_entry.id   AF-A0A448J8C5-F1
#
_cell.length_a   1.000
_cell.length_b   1.000
_cell.length_c   1.000
_cell.angle_alpha   90.00
_cell.angle_beta   90.00
_cell.angle_gamma   90.00
#
_symmetry.space_group_name_H-M   'P 1'
#
loop_
_entity.id
_entity.type
_entity.pdbx_description
1 polymer ?
#
loop_
_entity_poly.entity_id
_entity_poly.type
_entity_poly.pdbx_seq_one_letter_code
_entity_poly.pdbx_strand_id
1 'polypeptide(L)'
;MKNYHEKMELAPRDVVVRAIETEIREGRGYGEGLGAYVLCDVCHLGKEKILKDLPKIRHTAMLFENIDLVDTPVPIRPTAHYSMGGIEVAKFEDMSTKIAGIYVGGEASCISITWS
;
A
#
# COMPACT_ATOMS: atom_id res chain seq x y z
N MET A 1 7.83 13.60 -0.76
CA MET A 1 6.48 13.82 -1.34
C MET A 1 6.13 15.26 -1.75
N LYS A 2 6.83 16.32 -1.28
CA LYS A 2 6.51 17.73 -1.65
C LYS A 2 6.49 18.04 -3.15
N ASN A 3 7.24 17.29 -3.96
CA ASN A 3 7.36 17.52 -5.39
C ASN A 3 6.31 16.76 -6.23
N TYR A 4 5.46 15.92 -5.62
CA TYR A 4 4.58 15.01 -6.35
C TYR A 4 3.07 15.29 -6.17
N HIS A 5 2.64 15.89 -5.05
CA HIS A 5 1.22 16.22 -4.83
C HIS A 5 1.04 17.26 -3.71
N GLU A 6 0.04 18.16 -3.82
CA GLU A 6 -0.27 19.18 -2.78
C GLU A 6 -0.60 18.55 -1.41
N LYS A 7 -1.24 17.37 -1.42
CA LYS A 7 -1.54 16.57 -0.21
C LYS A 7 -0.35 15.77 0.33
N MET A 8 0.84 15.87 -0.27
CA MET A 8 2.06 15.16 0.12
C MET A 8 1.81 13.66 0.39
N GLU A 9 2.07 13.19 1.61
CA GLU A 9 1.98 11.79 2.06
C GLU A 9 0.52 11.29 2.18
N LEU A 10 -0.47 12.21 2.15
CA LEU A 10 -1.91 11.91 2.19
C LEU A 10 -2.55 11.84 0.79
N ALA A 11 -1.73 11.78 -0.26
CA ALA A 11 -2.20 11.56 -1.62
C ALA A 11 -2.81 10.15 -1.78
N PRO A 12 -3.65 9.90 -2.80
CA PRO A 12 -4.15 8.57 -3.11
C PRO A 12 -3.01 7.54 -3.17
N ARG A 13 -3.25 6.31 -2.68
CA ARG A 13 -2.23 5.25 -2.56
C ARG A 13 -1.44 5.05 -3.85
N ASP A 14 -2.10 5.10 -5.00
CA ASP A 14 -1.45 4.93 -6.31
C ASP A 14 -0.43 6.03 -6.63
N VAL A 15 -0.70 7.27 -6.19
CA VAL A 15 0.22 8.40 -6.36
C VAL A 15 1.42 8.25 -5.44
N VAL A 16 1.21 7.85 -4.19
CA VAL A 16 2.28 7.61 -3.22
C VAL A 16 3.18 6.46 -3.68
N VAL A 17 2.60 5.35 -4.14
CA VAL A 17 3.35 4.20 -4.66
C VAL A 17 4.18 4.56 -5.88
N ARG A 18 3.61 5.29 -6.85
CA ARG A 18 4.35 5.73 -8.05
C ARG A 18 5.47 6.72 -7.70
N ALA A 19 5.25 7.60 -6.74
CA ALA A 19 6.28 8.52 -6.27
C ALA A 19 7.43 7.76 -5.60
N ILE A 20 7.15 6.78 -4.74
CA ILE A 20 8.19 5.93 -4.11
C ILE A 20 9.01 5.19 -5.18
N GLU A 21 8.33 4.59 -6.18
CA GLU A 21 9.01 3.87 -7.26
C GLU A 21 9.87 4.81 -8.12
N THR A 22 9.39 6.04 -8.35
CA THR A 22 10.14 7.06 -9.09
C THR A 22 11.39 7.48 -8.32
N GLU A 23 11.29 7.73 -7.01
CA GLU A 23 12.44 8.06 -6.15
C GLU A 23 13.49 6.94 -6.15
N ILE A 24 13.06 5.68 -6.08
CA ILE A 24 13.96 4.51 -6.18
C ILE A 24 14.66 4.46 -7.54
N ARG A 25 13.91 4.64 -8.64
CA ARG A 25 14.47 4.61 -10.00
C ARG A 25 15.40 5.77 -10.30
N GLU A 26 15.16 6.93 -9.71
CA GLU A 26 16.01 8.11 -9.84
C GLU A 26 17.21 8.09 -8.87
N GLY A 27 17.44 6.97 -8.17
CA GLY A 27 18.60 6.76 -7.31
C GLY A 27 18.54 7.52 -5.99
N ARG A 28 17.37 8.02 -5.60
CA ARG A 28 17.12 8.68 -4.30
C ARG A 28 16.58 7.71 -3.24
N GLY A 29 16.30 6.48 -3.62
CA GLY A 29 16.07 5.37 -2.70
C GLY A 29 17.37 4.83 -2.09
N TYR A 30 17.22 4.01 -1.06
CA TYR A 30 18.31 3.29 -0.42
C TYR A 30 18.34 1.84 -0.91
N GLY A 31 19.51 1.23 -1.03
CA GLY A 31 19.68 -0.15 -1.53
C GLY A 31 19.63 -0.28 -3.07
N GLU A 32 19.80 -1.51 -3.56
CA GLU A 32 19.87 -1.81 -5.01
C GLU A 32 18.93 -2.96 -5.41
N GLY A 33 18.38 -2.89 -6.62
CA GLY A 33 17.55 -3.95 -7.20
C GLY A 33 16.32 -4.33 -6.34
N LEU A 34 16.18 -5.62 -6.02
CA LEU A 34 15.11 -6.13 -5.15
C LEU A 34 15.23 -5.67 -3.69
N GLY A 35 16.39 -5.15 -3.29
CA GLY A 35 16.63 -4.57 -1.96
C GLY A 35 16.44 -3.07 -1.89
N ALA A 36 15.98 -2.39 -2.95
CA ALA A 36 15.71 -0.96 -2.90
C ALA A 36 14.49 -0.61 -2.03
N TYR A 37 14.60 0.42 -1.20
CA TYR A 37 13.57 0.90 -0.27
C TYR A 37 13.65 2.42 -0.09
N VAL A 38 12.62 3.00 0.53
CA VAL A 38 12.63 4.38 1.03
C VAL A 38 12.36 4.38 2.53
N LEU A 39 12.71 5.45 3.24
CA LEU A 39 12.46 5.55 4.67
C LEU A 39 11.11 6.23 4.93
N CYS A 40 10.28 5.59 5.74
CA CYS A 40 9.06 6.18 6.27
C CYS A 40 9.33 6.76 7.66
N ASP A 41 9.30 8.07 7.77
CA ASP A 41 9.50 8.77 9.04
C ASP A 41 8.16 9.19 9.65
N VAL A 42 7.81 8.53 10.75
CA VAL A 42 6.63 8.85 11.58
C VAL A 42 7.00 9.44 12.94
N CYS A 43 8.29 9.63 13.22
CA CYS A 43 8.79 10.06 14.53
C CYS A 43 8.20 11.43 14.93
N HIS A 44 7.95 12.28 13.93
CA HIS A 44 7.31 13.60 14.08
C HIS A 44 5.89 13.56 14.68
N LEU A 45 5.20 12.41 14.67
CA LEU A 45 3.87 12.26 15.29
C LEU A 45 3.94 12.21 16.82
N GLY A 46 5.12 11.95 17.39
CA GLY A 46 5.35 11.85 18.83
C GLY A 46 4.99 10.48 19.41
N LYS A 47 5.75 10.08 20.44
CA LYS A 47 5.69 8.76 21.07
C LYS A 47 4.28 8.36 21.54
N GLU A 48 3.58 9.26 22.22
CA GLU A 48 2.24 8.98 22.76
C GLU A 48 1.25 8.62 21.65
N LYS A 49 1.31 9.34 20.53
CA LYS A 49 0.42 9.10 19.38
C LYS A 49 0.76 7.80 18.69
N ILE A 50 2.03 7.49 18.49
CA ILE A 50 2.48 6.23 17.88
C ILE A 50 2.05 5.03 18.74
N LEU A 51 2.20 5.11 20.07
CA LEU A 51 1.80 4.04 20.99
C LEU A 51 0.28 3.83 21.05
N LYS A 52 -0.49 4.91 20.95
CA LYS A 52 -1.96 4.88 21.03
C LYS A 52 -2.62 4.47 19.71
N ASP A 53 -2.23 5.12 18.61
CA ASP A 53 -2.92 5.02 17.32
C ASP A 53 -2.27 3.98 16.39
N LEU A 54 -0.96 3.72 16.52
CA LEU A 54 -0.19 2.81 15.64
C LEU A 54 0.51 1.63 16.36
N PRO A 55 -0.07 1.00 17.40
CA PRO A 55 0.62 -0.03 18.17
C PRO A 55 0.99 -1.26 17.33
N LYS A 56 0.13 -1.63 16.37
CA LYS A 56 0.35 -2.79 15.48
C LYS A 56 1.53 -2.58 14.54
N ILE A 57 1.64 -1.40 13.93
CA ILE A 57 2.71 -1.09 12.99
C ILE A 57 4.05 -1.06 13.73
N ARG A 58 4.08 -0.46 14.92
CA ARG A 58 5.26 -0.46 15.80
C ARG A 58 5.69 -1.88 16.17
N HIS A 59 4.75 -2.73 16.55
CA HIS A 59 5.05 -4.12 16.88
C HIS A 59 5.65 -4.88 15.69
N THR A 60 5.08 -4.73 14.49
CA THR A 60 5.62 -5.33 13.26
C THR A 60 7.03 -4.82 12.96
N ALA A 61 7.27 -3.50 13.02
CA ALA A 61 8.59 -2.92 12.79
C ALA A 61 9.64 -3.46 13.78
N MET A 62 9.27 -3.59 15.06
CA MET A 62 10.16 -4.16 16.08
C MET A 62 10.40 -5.67 15.88
N LEU A 63 9.39 -6.42 15.42
CA LEU A 63 9.52 -7.86 15.21
C LEU A 63 10.38 -8.23 13.99
N PHE A 64 10.16 -7.54 12.86
CA PHE A 64 10.77 -7.92 11.59
C PHE A 64 12.07 -7.15 11.30
N GLU A 65 12.10 -5.86 11.66
CA GLU A 65 13.23 -4.98 11.37
C GLU A 65 14.04 -4.63 12.63
N ASN A 66 13.57 -5.01 13.83
CA ASN A 66 14.18 -4.64 15.10
C ASN A 66 14.34 -3.12 15.29
N ILE A 67 13.40 -2.35 14.72
CA ILE A 67 13.36 -0.88 14.73
C ILE A 67 12.15 -0.38 15.53
N ASP A 68 12.35 0.64 16.37
CA ASP A 68 11.25 1.36 17.01
C ASP A 68 10.89 2.63 16.22
N LEU A 69 9.66 2.67 15.72
CA LEU A 69 9.09 3.80 14.96
C LEU A 69 9.07 5.13 15.74
N VAL A 70 9.24 5.08 17.06
CA VAL A 70 9.29 6.27 17.91
C VAL A 70 10.57 7.06 17.65
N ASP A 71 11.69 6.38 17.46
CA ASP A 71 13.02 6.98 17.45
C ASP A 71 13.73 6.85 16.10
N THR A 72 13.27 5.97 15.22
CA THR A 72 13.97 5.66 13.97
C THR A 72 12.99 5.43 12.81
N PRO A 73 13.23 6.04 11.64
CA PRO A 73 12.46 5.77 10.43
C PRO A 73 12.55 4.30 10.02
N VAL A 74 11.44 3.74 9.52
CA VAL A 74 11.38 2.34 9.08
C VAL A 74 11.59 2.24 7.57
N PRO A 75 12.36 1.25 7.08
CA PRO A 75 12.44 0.98 5.64
C PRO A 75 11.09 0.49 5.13
N ILE A 76 10.59 1.12 4.06
CA ILE A 76 9.38 0.71 3.35
C ILE A 76 9.67 0.49 1.88
N ARG A 77 8.97 -0.47 1.29
CA ARG A 77 8.95 -0.70 -0.15
C ARG A 77 7.49 -0.87 -0.59
N PRO A 78 7.11 -0.41 -1.79
CA PRO A 78 5.80 -0.74 -2.33
C PRO A 78 5.67 -2.25 -2.51
N THR A 79 4.78 -2.87 -1.75
CA THR A 79 4.45 -4.29 -1.87
C THR A 79 3.05 -4.41 -2.43
N ALA A 80 2.85 -5.36 -3.36
CA ALA A 80 1.53 -5.69 -3.87
C ALA A 80 0.62 -6.11 -2.71
N HIS A 81 -0.37 -5.27 -2.40
CA HIS A 81 -1.22 -5.44 -1.22
C HIS A 81 -2.59 -6.01 -1.56
N TYR A 82 -3.03 -5.91 -2.82
CA TYR A 82 -4.34 -6.36 -3.30
C TYR A 82 -4.26 -6.66 -4.81
N SER A 83 -4.75 -7.84 -5.22
CA SER A 83 -4.99 -8.14 -6.64
C SER A 83 -6.42 -7.75 -6.97
N MET A 84 -6.62 -6.65 -7.70
CA MET A 84 -7.93 -6.23 -8.21
C MET A 84 -8.42 -7.12 -9.37
N GLY A 85 -7.63 -8.11 -9.80
CA GLY A 85 -7.97 -9.07 -10.84
C GLY A 85 -8.80 -10.22 -10.28
N GLY A 86 -10.09 -10.24 -10.64
CA GLY A 86 -10.99 -11.38 -10.45
C GLY A 86 -11.59 -11.81 -11.78
N ILE A 87 -12.44 -12.83 -11.76
CA ILE A 87 -13.19 -13.24 -12.96
C ILE A 87 -14.23 -12.17 -13.25
N GLU A 88 -14.26 -11.67 -14.49
CA GLU A 88 -15.19 -10.64 -14.95
C GLU A 88 -16.64 -11.15 -14.83
N VAL A 89 -17.45 -10.41 -14.07
CA VAL A 89 -18.88 -10.63 -13.97
C VAL A 89 -19.54 -9.91 -15.15
N ALA A 90 -20.22 -10.66 -16.01
CA ALA A 90 -20.89 -10.15 -17.20
C ALA A 90 -22.26 -9.52 -16.87
N LYS A 91 -22.94 -10.02 -15.83
CA LYS A 91 -24.23 -9.49 -15.34
C LYS A 91 -24.25 -9.48 -13.82
N PHE A 92 -24.52 -8.32 -13.24
CA PHE A 92 -24.47 -8.12 -11.79
C PHE A 92 -25.69 -8.74 -11.08
N GLU A 93 -26.82 -8.85 -11.77
CA GLU A 93 -28.09 -9.34 -11.22
C GLU A 93 -28.06 -10.84 -10.89
N ASP A 94 -27.30 -11.62 -11.66
CA ASP A 94 -27.17 -13.07 -11.48
C ASP A 94 -25.73 -13.52 -11.21
N MET A 95 -24.78 -12.59 -11.14
CA MET A 95 -23.35 -12.86 -10.92
C MET A 95 -22.74 -13.83 -11.96
N SER A 96 -23.33 -13.87 -13.17
CA SER A 96 -22.86 -14.73 -14.26
C SER A 96 -21.62 -14.16 -14.96
N THR A 97 -20.77 -15.05 -15.45
CA THR A 97 -19.60 -14.69 -16.26
C THR A 97 -19.92 -14.76 -17.75
N LYS A 98 -18.95 -14.41 -18.61
CA LYS A 98 -19.07 -14.60 -20.07
C LYS A 98 -19.22 -16.07 -20.51
N ILE A 99 -18.97 -17.02 -19.61
CA ILE A 99 -19.12 -18.45 -19.86
C ILE A 99 -20.44 -18.92 -19.25
N ALA A 100 -21.32 -19.47 -20.09
CA ALA A 100 -22.60 -20.00 -19.64
C ALA A 100 -22.40 -21.12 -18.60
N GLY A 101 -23.10 -21.02 -17.47
CA GLY A 101 -23.02 -21.98 -16.37
C GLY A 101 -21.94 -21.71 -15.33
N ILE A 102 -21.14 -20.65 -15.48
CA ILE A 102 -20.14 -20.22 -14.49
C ILE A 102 -20.61 -18.93 -13.80
N TYR A 103 -20.68 -19.00 -12.47
CA TYR A 103 -21.05 -17.91 -11.57
C TYR A 103 -19.90 -17.66 -10.58
N VAL A 104 -19.62 -16.40 -10.24
CA VAL A 104 -18.50 -16.03 -9.36
C VAL A 104 -18.96 -14.98 -8.36
N GLY A 105 -18.60 -15.15 -7.08
CA GLY A 105 -18.90 -14.18 -6.01
C GLY A 105 -17.76 -14.05 -5.00
N GLY A 106 -17.75 -12.94 -4.27
CA GLY A 106 -16.75 -12.64 -3.23
C GLY A 106 -15.45 -12.03 -3.79
N GLU A 107 -14.33 -12.20 -3.07
CA GLU A 107 -13.02 -11.63 -3.44
C GLU A 107 -12.47 -12.18 -4.79
N ALA A 108 -13.00 -13.31 -5.26
CA ALA A 108 -12.69 -13.89 -6.57
C ALA A 108 -13.45 -13.23 -7.74
N SER A 109 -14.49 -12.42 -7.45
CA SER A 109 -15.27 -11.72 -8.47
C SER A 109 -14.71 -10.33 -8.74
N CYS A 110 -14.52 -9.98 -10.02
CA CYS A 110 -14.25 -8.60 -10.42
C CYS A 110 -15.60 -7.91 -10.64
N ILE A 111 -16.29 -7.61 -9.53
CA ILE A 111 -17.39 -6.65 -9.54
C ILE A 111 -16.71 -5.30 -9.44
N SER A 112 -16.68 -4.51 -10.51
CA SER A 112 -16.10 -3.18 -10.50
C SER A 112 -16.95 -2.22 -9.66
N ILE A 113 -16.96 -2.37 -8.33
CA ILE A 113 -17.67 -1.49 -7.38
C ILE A 113 -16.83 -0.28 -6.96
N THR A 114 -15.63 -0.09 -7.53
CA THR A 114 -14.68 0.95 -7.12
C THR A 114 -14.88 2.30 -7.79
N TRP A 115 -16.07 2.60 -8.32
CA TRP A 115 -16.43 3.96 -8.72
C TRP A 115 -17.85 4.29 -8.27
N SER A 116 -17.95 4.98 -7.14
CA SER A 116 -18.95 6.03 -6.94
C SER A 116 -18.38 7.13 -6.06
#